data_AF-A0A853BXL7-F1
#
_entry.id   AF-A0A853BXL7-F1
#
_cell.length_a   1.000
_cell.length_b   1.000
_cell.length_c   1.000
_cell.angle_alpha   90.00
_cell.angle_beta   90.00
_cell.angle_gamma   90.00
#
_symmetry.space_group_name_H-M   'P 1'
#
loop_
_entity.id
_entity.type
_entity.pdbx_description
1 polymer ?
#
loop_
_entity_poly.entity_id
_entity_poly.type
_entity_poly.pdbx_seq_one_letter_code
_entity_poly.pdbx_strand_id
1 'polypeptide(L)' 'MPLHRLGTAAELAKAAVYLASDESAYTAGTVLRVDGGIGELAH' A
#
# COMPACT_ATOMS: atom_id res chain seq x y z
N MET A 1 4.66 13.32 1.33
CA MET A 1 3.75 14.19 0.56
C MET A 1 2.74 13.30 -0.14
N PRO A 2 1.42 13.56 -0.01
CA PRO A 2 0.39 12.81 -0.70
C PRO A 2 0.52 12.94 -2.22
N LEU A 3 0.13 11.89 -2.94
CA LEU A 3 0.27 11.83 -4.40
C LEU A 3 -0.85 12.57 -5.16
N HIS A 4 -1.85 13.12 -4.45
CA HIS A 4 -2.99 13.88 -4.98
C HIS A 4 -3.70 13.22 -6.18
N ARG A 5 -3.69 11.89 -6.25
CA ARG A 5 -4.42 11.11 -7.26
C ARG A 5 -4.83 9.76 -6.71
N LEU A 6 -5.83 9.16 -7.36
CA LEU A 6 -6.13 7.75 -7.13
C LEU A 6 -5.02 6.86 -7.68
N GLY A 7 -4.77 5.77 -6.95
CA GLY A 7 -3.90 4.69 -7.39
C GLY A 7 -4.53 3.92 -8.55
N THR A 8 -3.69 3.24 -9.32
CA THR A 8 -4.10 2.30 -10.36
C THR A 8 -4.20 0.88 -9.80
N ALA A 9 -4.95 0.00 -10.48
CA ALA A 9 -5.02 -1.41 -10.12
C ALA A 9 -3.63 -2.08 -10.10
N ALA A 10 -2.73 -1.68 -11.00
CA ALA A 10 -1.37 -2.20 -11.05
C ALA A 10 -0.53 -1.81 -9.82
N GLU A 11 -0.76 -0.63 -9.24
CA GLU A 11 -0.07 -0.21 -8.02
C GLU A 11 -0.53 -1.01 -6.80
N LEU A 12 -1.83 -1.30 -6.69
CA LEU A 12 -2.36 -2.20 -5.67
C LEU A 12 -1.86 -3.64 -5.84
N ALA A 13 -1.82 -4.14 -7.08
CA ALA A 13 -1.33 -5.49 -7.38
C ALA A 13 0.13 -5.68 -6.93
N LYS A 14 0.99 -4.67 -7.12
CA LYS A 14 2.38 -4.71 -6.64
C LYS A 14 2.49 -4.85 -5.12
N ALA A 15 1.62 -4.17 -4.37
CA ALA A 15 1.59 -4.30 -2.92
C ALA A 15 1.11 -5.70 -2.47
N ALA A 16 0.14 -6.27 -3.18
CA ALA A 16 -0.29 -7.65 -2.95
C ALA A 16 0.83 -8.66 -3.25
N VAL A 17 1.56 -8.46 -4.36
CA VAL A 17 2.72 -9.28 -4.71
C VAL A 17 3.81 -9.18 -3.64
N TYR A 18 4.11 -7.97 -3.15
CA TYR A 18 5.07 -7.78 -2.06
C TYR A 18 4.66 -8.56 -0.79
N LEU A 19 3.39 -8.50 -0.40
CA LEU A 19 2.89 -9.27 0.75
C LEU A 19 2.85 -10.79 0.53
N ALA A 20 2.87 -11.23 -0.73
CA ALA A 20 2.92 -12.64 -1.09
C ALA A 20 4.35 -13.15 -1.31
N SER A 21 5.35 -12.26 -1.29
CA SER A 21 6.73 -12.60 -1.59
C SER A 21 7.58 -12.73 -0.32
N ASP A 22 8.76 -13.36 -0.47
CA ASP A 22 9.70 -13.62 0.62
C ASP A 22 10.20 -12.34 1.29
N GLU A 23 10.17 -11.21 0.58
CA GLU A 23 10.50 -9.87 1.10
C GLU A 23 9.59 -9.42 2.24
N SER A 24 8.44 -10.07 2.42
CA SER A 24 7.51 -9.82 3.53
C SER A 24 7.49 -10.93 4.58
N ALA A 25 8.43 -11.89 4.55
CA ALA A 25 8.40 -13.10 5.38
C ALA A 25 8.29 -12.87 6.90
N TYR A 26 8.67 -11.69 7.40
CA TYR A 26 8.57 -11.33 8.81
C TYR A 26 7.44 -10.32 9.11
N THR A 27 6.62 -9.97 8.12
CA THR A 27 5.54 -8.99 8.23
C THR A 27 4.21 -9.72 8.37
N ALA A 28 3.65 -9.72 9.57
CA ALA A 28 2.34 -10.32 9.85
C ALA A 28 1.55 -9.45 10.86
N GLY A 29 0.22 -9.59 10.84
CA GLY A 29 -0.66 -8.90 11.80
C GLY A 29 -0.73 -7.38 11.64
N THR A 30 -0.37 -6.86 10.46
CA THR A 30 -0.35 -5.43 10.15
C THR A 30 -1.19 -5.08 8.93
N VAL A 31 -1.57 -3.82 8.81
CA VAL A 31 -2.29 -3.27 7.65
C VAL A 31 -1.33 -2.42 6.82
N LEU A 32 -1.00 -2.89 5.62
CA LEU A 32 -0.25 -2.10 4.64
C LEU A 32 -1.20 -1.16 3.90
N ARG A 33 -1.15 0.13 4.23
CA ARG A 33 -1.99 1.16 3.59
C ARG A 33 -1.37 1.61 2.27
N VAL A 34 -2.13 1.48 1.18
CA VAL A 34 -1.69 1.79 -0.20
C VAL A 34 -2.69 2.73 -0.86
N ASP A 35 -2.75 3.97 -0.36
CA ASP A 35 -3.73 4.98 -0.78
C ASP A 35 -3.10 6.28 -1.28
N GLY A 36 -1.78 6.29 -1.49
CA GLY A 36 -1.05 7.49 -1.91
C GLY A 36 -1.07 8.63 -0.87
N GLY A 37 -1.39 8.34 0.40
CA GLY A 37 -1.44 9.33 1.48
C GLY A 37 -2.77 10.09 1.58
N ILE A 38 -3.82 9.65 0.89
CA ILE A 38 -5.15 10.31 0.94
C ILE A 38 -5.75 10.23 2.34
N GLY A 39 -5.57 9.12 3.06
CA GLY A 39 -6.05 8.96 4.43
C GLY A 39 -5.52 10.02 5.40
N GLU A 40 -4.28 10.44 5.20
CA GLU A 40 -3.61 11.42 6.07
C GLU A 40 -4.08 12.86 5.80
N LEU A 41 -4.61 13.14 4.61
CA LEU A 41 -5.19 14.44 4.27
C LEU A 41 -6.57 14.68 4.90
N ALA A 42 -7.24 13.61 5.38
CA ALA A 42 -8.57 13.68 5.93
C ALA A 42 -8.61 13.90 7.46
N HIS A 43 -7.43 14.11 8.09
CA HIS A 43 -7.26 14.35 9.52
C HIS A 43 -6.89 15.80 9.83
#